data_AF-J2P4C3-F1
#
_entry.id   AF-J2P4C3-F1
#
_cell.length_a   1.000
_cell.length_b   1.000
_cell.length_c   1.000
_cell.angle_alpha   90.00
_cell.angle_beta   90.00
_cell.angle_gamma   90.00
#
_symmetry.space_group_name_H-M   'P 1'
#
loop_
_entity.id
_entity.type
_entity.pdbx_description
1 polymer ?
#
loop_
_entity_poly.entity_id
_entity_poly.type
_entity_poly.pdbx_seq_one_letter_code
_entity_poly.pdbx_strand_id
1 'polypeptide(L)'
;MTLKSGVVGWVALCGAMMAGQVLADCVPAPVTGARDFSVCKAWPAFPGLTLKAVSKFEPDPVYGKTGDVGSYDLALSVVSVEDPEPLATYHKPSAFQSDAFALESLEFDTARYKLTPEIRAFGVRVVFKGSSRVNPMDEASLSLYVKEGDTLRPVLDRLVVYRYNGEWDGNCAGERASTLRTIEIGVTSSHGYADLIVKSVTTGTVGKGDPDTCDEKTTTGKPVLTILRYDGKSYVLPKGFKAIE
;
A
#
# COMPACT_ATOMS: atom_id res chain seq x y z
N MET A 1 -49.41 -39.07 -46.69
CA MET A 1 -48.21 -39.45 -45.91
C MET A 1 -47.31 -38.23 -45.82
N THR A 2 -47.18 -37.70 -44.60
CA THR A 2 -46.09 -36.91 -44.00
C THR A 2 -45.17 -35.98 -44.82
N LEU A 3 -45.00 -34.77 -44.26
CA LEU A 3 -43.83 -33.87 -44.14
C LEU A 3 -43.95 -32.54 -44.90
N LYS A 4 -43.52 -31.38 -44.40
CA LYS A 4 -43.23 -30.82 -43.06
C LYS A 4 -43.06 -29.31 -43.30
N SER A 5 -43.39 -28.53 -42.29
CA SER A 5 -43.17 -27.08 -42.16
C SER A 5 -41.68 -26.69 -42.29
N GLY A 6 -41.41 -25.51 -42.86
CA GLY A 6 -40.14 -24.80 -42.82
C GLY A 6 -40.36 -23.29 -42.71
N VAL A 7 -40.07 -22.75 -41.52
CA VAL A 7 -40.28 -21.36 -41.09
C VAL A 7 -39.19 -20.44 -41.63
N VAL A 8 -39.62 -19.24 -42.09
CA VAL A 8 -38.76 -18.12 -42.50
C VAL A 8 -38.18 -17.45 -41.24
N GLY A 9 -36.87 -17.50 -41.07
CA GLY A 9 -36.16 -16.79 -40.01
C GLY A 9 -35.76 -15.38 -40.45
N TRP A 10 -36.31 -14.36 -39.81
CA TRP A 10 -35.78 -13.00 -39.82
C TRP A 10 -34.73 -12.85 -38.72
N VAL A 11 -33.49 -12.56 -39.10
CA VAL A 11 -32.42 -12.18 -38.18
C VAL A 11 -32.54 -10.67 -37.92
N ALA A 12 -33.04 -10.30 -36.76
CA ALA A 12 -32.94 -8.93 -36.26
C ALA A 12 -31.55 -8.75 -35.65
N LEU A 13 -30.67 -7.98 -36.32
CA LEU A 13 -29.45 -7.46 -35.73
C LEU A 13 -29.82 -6.37 -34.71
N CYS A 14 -29.91 -6.72 -33.43
CA CYS A 14 -29.80 -5.75 -32.35
C CYS A 14 -28.31 -5.47 -32.10
N GLY A 15 -27.79 -4.41 -32.72
CA GLY A 15 -26.49 -3.85 -32.35
C GLY A 15 -26.59 -3.15 -30.99
N ALA A 16 -26.19 -3.84 -29.93
CA ALA A 16 -25.95 -3.20 -28.64
C ALA A 16 -24.65 -2.39 -28.75
N MET A 17 -24.76 -1.06 -28.78
CA MET A 17 -23.61 -0.19 -28.53
C MET A 17 -23.21 -0.36 -27.07
N MET A 18 -22.15 -1.12 -26.83
CA MET A 18 -21.45 -1.10 -25.54
C MET A 18 -20.76 0.27 -25.43
N ALA A 19 -21.46 1.26 -24.87
CA ALA A 19 -20.84 2.48 -24.42
C ALA A 19 -19.98 2.12 -23.20
N GLY A 20 -18.73 1.71 -23.45
CA GLY A 20 -17.71 1.70 -22.43
C GLY A 20 -17.53 3.14 -21.97
N GLN A 21 -18.06 3.47 -20.80
CA GLN A 21 -17.74 4.73 -20.15
C GLN A 21 -16.24 4.67 -19.86
N VAL A 22 -15.47 5.41 -20.65
CA VAL A 22 -14.09 5.74 -20.34
C VAL A 22 -14.17 6.55 -19.05
N LEU A 23 -14.04 5.89 -17.90
CA LEU A 23 -13.79 6.58 -16.65
C LEU A 23 -12.52 7.38 -16.88
N ALA A 24 -12.61 8.71 -16.85
CA ALA A 24 -11.44 9.55 -16.94
C ALA A 24 -10.44 9.07 -15.88
N ASP A 25 -9.25 8.69 -16.31
CA ASP A 25 -8.17 8.33 -15.41
C ASP A 25 -7.98 9.47 -14.42
N CYS A 26 -7.91 9.14 -13.13
CA CYS A 26 -7.69 10.16 -12.14
C CYS A 26 -6.34 10.85 -12.39
N VAL A 27 -6.36 12.18 -12.50
CA VAL A 27 -5.15 13.00 -12.62
C VAL A 27 -4.71 13.43 -11.21
N PRO A 28 -3.52 13.02 -10.75
CA PRO A 28 -2.99 13.49 -9.47
C PRO A 28 -2.86 15.02 -9.44
N ALA A 29 -3.05 15.62 -8.27
CA ALA A 29 -2.88 17.06 -8.11
C ALA A 29 -1.42 17.44 -8.44
N PRO A 30 -1.17 18.56 -9.15
CA PRO A 30 0.18 19.03 -9.37
C PRO A 30 0.86 19.36 -8.04
N VAL A 31 2.14 19.01 -7.93
CA VAL A 31 2.99 19.32 -6.78
C VAL A 31 4.16 20.20 -7.22
N THR A 32 4.70 20.97 -6.29
CA THR A 32 5.72 21.99 -6.58
C THR A 32 7.12 21.56 -6.16
N GLY A 33 7.25 20.77 -5.09
CA GLY A 33 8.53 20.24 -4.64
C GLY A 33 8.96 19.02 -5.44
N ALA A 34 10.24 18.93 -5.79
CA ALA A 34 10.79 17.77 -6.52
C ALA A 34 10.68 16.44 -5.75
N ARG A 35 10.49 16.51 -4.43
CA ARG A 35 10.30 15.36 -3.53
C ARG A 35 8.84 15.15 -3.15
N ASP A 36 7.94 16.05 -3.54
CA ASP A 36 6.53 15.92 -3.20
C ASP A 36 5.92 14.74 -3.98
N PHE A 37 5.00 14.04 -3.33
CA PHE A 37 4.23 12.97 -3.95
C PHE A 37 2.79 13.41 -4.13
N SER A 38 2.20 13.04 -5.26
CA SER A 38 0.77 13.16 -5.48
C SER A 38 0.30 11.96 -6.27
N VAL A 39 -0.66 11.24 -5.69
CA VAL A 39 -1.24 10.06 -6.30
C VAL A 39 -2.74 10.07 -6.13
N CYS A 40 -3.41 9.41 -7.06
CA CYS A 40 -4.83 9.19 -6.93
C CYS A 40 -5.26 7.90 -7.61
N LYS A 41 -6.42 7.40 -7.20
CA LYS A 41 -6.92 6.10 -7.63
C LYS A 41 -8.43 6.04 -7.46
N ALA A 42 -9.14 5.55 -8.47
CA ALA A 42 -10.55 5.20 -8.31
C ALA A 42 -10.71 4.19 -7.16
N TRP A 43 -11.74 4.33 -6.33
CA TRP A 43 -11.97 3.40 -5.22
C TRP A 43 -12.91 2.27 -5.68
N PRO A 44 -12.41 1.05 -5.99
CA PRO A 44 -13.23 0.04 -6.66
C PRO A 44 -14.40 -0.48 -5.81
N ALA A 45 -14.35 -0.26 -4.49
CA ALA A 45 -15.42 -0.59 -3.57
C ALA A 45 -16.61 0.37 -3.62
N PHE A 46 -16.38 1.60 -4.09
CA PHE A 46 -17.37 2.67 -4.14
C PHE A 46 -17.24 3.37 -5.50
N PRO A 47 -17.86 2.81 -6.56
CA PRO A 47 -17.84 3.42 -7.90
C PRO A 47 -18.29 4.88 -7.85
N GLY A 48 -17.59 5.74 -8.60
CA GLY A 48 -17.82 7.19 -8.57
C GLY A 48 -17.04 7.94 -7.47
N LEU A 49 -16.32 7.22 -6.59
CA LEU A 49 -15.40 7.84 -5.63
C LEU A 49 -13.94 7.65 -6.04
N THR A 50 -13.14 8.68 -5.79
CA THR A 50 -11.70 8.70 -6.04
C THR A 50 -10.94 9.01 -4.76
N LEU A 51 -9.89 8.23 -4.50
CA LEU A 51 -8.91 8.46 -3.45
C LEU A 51 -7.83 9.41 -3.99
N LYS A 52 -7.45 10.42 -3.21
CA LYS A 52 -6.35 11.33 -3.51
C LYS A 52 -5.41 11.40 -2.31
N ALA A 53 -4.11 11.39 -2.57
CA ALA A 53 -3.09 11.61 -1.56
C ALA A 53 -2.07 12.62 -2.08
N VAL A 54 -1.70 13.56 -1.22
CA VAL A 54 -0.59 14.47 -1.43
C VAL A 54 0.34 14.34 -0.24
N SER A 55 1.62 14.21 -0.49
CA SER A 55 2.64 14.24 0.54
C SER A 55 3.69 15.29 0.21
N LYS A 56 3.86 16.26 1.10
CA LYS A 56 4.74 17.42 0.87
C LYS A 56 5.98 17.29 1.72
N PHE A 57 7.13 17.51 1.12
CA PHE A 57 8.41 17.49 1.83
C PHE A 57 8.67 18.83 2.54
N GLU A 58 8.99 18.77 3.82
CA GLU A 58 9.49 19.88 4.62
C GLU A 58 10.93 19.57 5.06
N PRO A 59 11.93 20.33 4.56
CA PRO A 59 13.32 20.13 4.97
C PRO A 59 13.52 20.36 6.47
N ASP A 60 14.38 19.55 7.09
CA ASP A 60 14.78 19.77 8.47
C ASP A 60 15.50 21.14 8.62
N PRO A 61 15.18 21.96 9.63
CA PRO A 61 15.72 23.30 9.76
C PRO A 61 17.24 23.34 10.04
N VAL A 62 17.82 22.25 10.56
CA VAL A 62 19.24 22.16 10.94
C VAL A 62 20.03 21.39 9.88
N TYR A 63 19.54 20.21 9.49
CA TYR A 63 20.24 19.24 8.65
C TYR A 63 19.72 19.21 7.20
N GLY A 64 18.57 19.83 6.92
CA GLY A 64 17.90 19.80 5.61
C GLY A 64 18.51 20.73 4.55
N LYS A 65 19.68 21.34 4.79
CA LYS A 65 20.33 22.23 3.82
C LYS A 65 20.70 21.54 2.51
N THR A 66 20.95 20.23 2.53
CA THR A 66 21.18 19.41 1.33
C THR A 66 19.87 18.94 0.69
N GLY A 67 18.73 19.13 1.35
CA GLY A 67 17.40 18.77 0.85
C GLY A 67 17.01 17.31 1.05
N ASP A 68 17.85 16.51 1.73
CA ASP A 68 17.62 15.06 1.91
C ASP A 68 17.05 14.68 3.26
N VAL A 69 17.32 15.51 4.27
CA VAL A 69 16.85 15.35 5.64
C VAL A 69 15.63 16.24 5.87
N GLY A 70 14.54 15.66 6.36
CA GLY A 70 13.29 16.37 6.60
C GLY A 70 12.13 15.43 6.89
N SER A 71 10.92 15.96 6.83
CA SER A 71 9.69 15.22 7.06
C SER A 71 8.72 15.37 5.91
N TYR A 72 7.77 14.45 5.83
CA TYR A 72 6.71 14.46 4.84
C TYR A 72 5.36 14.60 5.54
N ASP A 73 4.63 15.66 5.24
CA ASP A 73 3.21 15.75 5.60
C ASP A 73 2.39 14.79 4.74
N LEU A 74 1.27 14.28 5.26
CA LEU A 74 0.33 13.46 4.49
C LEU A 74 -1.07 14.08 4.53
N ALA A 75 -1.60 14.41 3.36
CA ALA A 75 -3.00 14.78 3.16
C ALA A 75 -3.70 13.71 2.33
N LEU A 76 -4.84 13.20 2.82
CA LEU A 76 -5.71 12.26 2.11
C LEU A 76 -7.08 12.89 1.90
N SER A 77 -7.70 12.58 0.78
CA SER A 77 -9.11 12.90 0.55
C SER A 77 -9.84 11.84 -0.27
N VAL A 78 -11.14 11.76 -0.03
CA VAL A 78 -12.09 11.05 -0.88
C VAL A 78 -12.94 12.10 -1.56
N VAL A 79 -13.00 12.08 -2.89
CA VAL A 79 -13.82 13.01 -3.70
C VAL A 79 -14.80 12.24 -4.57
N SER A 80 -15.89 12.89 -4.95
CA SER A 80 -16.76 12.41 -6.03
C SER A 80 -16.07 12.65 -7.39
N VAL A 81 -16.42 11.84 -8.39
CA VAL A 81 -16.04 12.15 -9.79
C VAL A 81 -16.83 13.33 -10.35
N GLU A 82 -17.99 13.63 -9.77
CA GLU A 82 -18.88 14.71 -10.20
C GLU A 82 -18.55 16.05 -9.53
N ASP A 83 -17.98 15.99 -8.33
CA ASP A 83 -17.70 17.16 -7.48
C ASP A 83 -16.28 17.08 -6.91
N PRO A 84 -15.41 18.08 -7.19
CA PRO A 84 -14.06 18.11 -6.66
C PRO A 84 -13.99 18.38 -5.15
N GLU A 85 -15.08 18.78 -4.49
CA GLU A 85 -15.09 19.00 -3.03
C GLU A 85 -14.83 17.67 -2.27
N PRO A 86 -13.89 17.67 -1.29
CA PRO A 86 -13.63 16.48 -0.48
C PRO A 86 -14.84 16.03 0.35
N LEU A 87 -15.31 14.81 0.10
CA LEU A 87 -16.34 14.13 0.89
C LEU A 87 -15.82 13.63 2.25
N ALA A 88 -14.51 13.44 2.35
CA ALA A 88 -13.82 13.18 3.61
C ALA A 88 -12.34 13.49 3.48
N THR A 89 -11.69 13.89 4.58
CA THR A 89 -10.27 14.24 4.60
C THR A 89 -9.52 13.66 5.79
N TYR A 90 -8.20 13.60 5.66
CA TYR A 90 -7.25 13.37 6.74
C TYR A 90 -5.98 14.15 6.49
N HIS A 91 -5.41 14.71 7.55
CA HIS A 91 -4.13 15.40 7.52
C HIS A 91 -3.26 14.93 8.68
N LYS A 92 -2.01 14.59 8.39
CA LYS A 92 -1.00 14.28 9.39
C LYS A 92 0.28 15.04 9.07
N PRO A 93 0.62 16.07 9.86
CA PRO A 93 1.92 16.72 9.79
C PRO A 93 3.03 15.73 10.16
N SER A 94 4.19 15.86 9.52
CA SER A 94 5.37 15.01 9.73
C SER A 94 5.00 13.52 9.80
N ALA A 95 4.17 13.08 8.85
CA ALA A 95 3.64 11.73 8.78
C ALA A 95 4.75 10.68 8.62
N PHE A 96 5.79 11.04 7.88
CA PHE A 96 6.97 10.22 7.60
C PHE A 96 8.26 11.04 7.77
N GLN A 97 9.33 10.39 8.19
CA GLN A 97 10.65 11.01 8.34
C GLN A 97 11.59 10.54 7.23
N SER A 98 12.41 11.44 6.71
CA SER A 98 13.41 11.19 5.68
C SER A 98 14.76 11.64 6.19
N ASP A 99 15.69 10.70 6.32
CA ASP A 99 17.08 10.95 6.69
C ASP A 99 17.97 9.90 6.01
N ALA A 100 18.38 8.85 6.75
CA ALA A 100 19.17 7.75 6.20
C ALA A 100 18.43 6.92 5.15
N PHE A 101 17.09 6.94 5.19
CA PHE A 101 16.22 6.27 4.24
C PHE A 101 15.30 7.31 3.59
N ALA A 102 15.26 7.32 2.26
CA ALA A 102 14.43 8.24 1.49
C ALA A 102 13.07 7.61 1.17
N LEU A 103 12.01 8.41 1.22
CA LEU A 103 10.71 8.03 0.69
C LEU A 103 10.83 7.91 -0.84
N GLU A 104 10.60 6.70 -1.34
CA GLU A 104 10.70 6.36 -2.76
C GLU A 104 9.32 6.38 -3.44
N SER A 105 8.27 5.92 -2.75
CA SER A 105 6.93 5.89 -3.32
C SER A 105 5.81 6.03 -2.29
N LEU A 106 4.66 6.53 -2.78
CA LEU A 106 3.39 6.65 -2.09
C LEU A 106 2.30 6.09 -3.01
N GLU A 107 1.52 5.11 -2.55
CA GLU A 107 0.55 4.39 -3.37
C GLU A 107 -0.74 4.05 -2.62
N PHE A 108 -1.84 3.89 -3.35
CA PHE A 108 -3.10 3.37 -2.79
C PHE A 108 -3.23 1.85 -2.96
N ASP A 109 -3.37 1.16 -1.84
CA ASP A 109 -3.79 -0.25 -1.78
C ASP A 109 -5.32 -0.31 -1.67
N THR A 110 -5.97 -0.97 -2.62
CA THR A 110 -7.44 -1.08 -2.66
C THR A 110 -7.89 -2.53 -2.60
N ALA A 111 -7.08 -3.39 -1.97
CA ALA A 111 -7.47 -4.75 -1.65
C ALA A 111 -8.76 -4.78 -0.80
N ARG A 112 -9.35 -5.97 -0.68
CA ARG A 112 -10.70 -6.14 -0.11
C ARG A 112 -10.69 -6.09 1.42
N TYR A 113 -10.28 -4.96 2.01
CA TYR A 113 -10.27 -4.71 3.46
C TYR A 113 -11.68 -4.45 4.01
N LYS A 114 -12.57 -5.43 3.89
CA LYS A 114 -13.92 -5.39 4.46
C LYS A 114 -13.81 -5.64 5.96
N LEU A 115 -13.85 -4.58 6.76
CA LEU A 115 -13.64 -4.65 8.21
C LEU A 115 -14.96 -4.94 8.95
N THR A 116 -16.08 -4.47 8.42
CA THR A 116 -17.43 -4.85 8.86
C THR A 116 -18.30 -5.12 7.62
N PRO A 117 -19.58 -5.55 7.75
CA PRO A 117 -20.47 -5.69 6.61
C PRO A 117 -20.62 -4.39 5.78
N GLU A 118 -20.54 -3.22 6.45
CA GLU A 118 -20.75 -1.87 5.90
C GLU A 118 -19.43 -1.09 5.71
N ILE A 119 -18.40 -1.37 6.52
CA ILE A 119 -17.15 -0.61 6.52
C ILE A 119 -16.09 -1.33 5.71
N ARG A 120 -15.54 -0.60 4.73
CA ARG A 120 -14.38 -1.01 3.97
C ARG A 120 -13.28 0.03 4.05
N ALA A 121 -12.08 -0.43 4.40
CA ALA A 121 -10.89 0.40 4.38
C ALA A 121 -10.24 0.46 3.00
N PHE A 122 -9.46 1.51 2.76
CA PHE A 122 -8.41 1.54 1.76
C PHE A 122 -7.06 1.66 2.48
N GLY A 123 -5.99 1.30 1.77
CA GLY A 123 -4.63 1.37 2.26
C GLY A 123 -3.83 2.47 1.61
N VAL A 124 -2.90 3.04 2.37
CA VAL A 124 -1.80 3.87 1.89
C VAL A 124 -0.52 3.07 2.10
N ARG A 125 0.18 2.78 1.00
CA ARG A 125 1.48 2.13 0.99
C ARG A 125 2.56 3.18 0.79
N VAL A 126 3.59 3.13 1.61
CA VAL A 126 4.81 3.93 1.42
C VAL A 126 6.03 3.02 1.35
N VAL A 127 6.99 3.38 0.51
CA VAL A 127 8.27 2.66 0.38
C VAL A 127 9.40 3.59 0.76
N PHE A 128 10.22 3.16 1.72
CA PHE A 128 11.48 3.79 2.09
C PHE A 128 12.64 2.92 1.61
N LYS A 129 13.71 3.56 1.12
CA LYS A 129 14.94 2.89 0.69
C LYS A 129 16.19 3.58 1.19
N GLY A 130 17.16 2.77 1.59
CA GLY A 130 18.54 3.18 1.84
C GLY A 130 19.38 3.10 0.57
N SER A 131 20.44 3.91 0.52
CA SER A 131 21.36 3.97 -0.63
C SER A 131 22.52 2.98 -0.53
N SER A 132 22.75 2.36 0.63
CA SER A 132 23.89 1.49 0.86
C SER A 132 23.69 0.11 0.22
N ARG A 133 24.57 -0.24 -0.72
CA ARG A 133 24.60 -1.59 -1.31
C ARG A 133 25.10 -2.65 -0.32
N VAL A 134 26.05 -2.28 0.54
CA VAL A 134 26.67 -3.18 1.51
C VAL A 134 25.82 -3.34 2.76
N ASN A 135 25.07 -2.31 3.15
CA ASN A 135 24.14 -2.35 4.29
C ASN A 135 22.73 -1.92 3.84
N PRO A 136 22.07 -2.70 2.97
CA PRO A 136 20.78 -2.30 2.41
C PRO A 136 19.71 -2.24 3.50
N MET A 137 18.75 -1.34 3.31
CA MET A 137 17.55 -1.25 4.12
C MET A 137 16.42 -0.69 3.26
N ASP A 138 15.49 -1.55 2.88
CA ASP A 138 14.26 -1.16 2.21
C ASP A 138 13.08 -1.58 3.06
N GLU A 139 12.05 -0.73 3.11
CA GLU A 139 10.84 -1.00 3.87
C GLU A 139 9.63 -0.51 3.10
N ALA A 140 8.61 -1.36 2.97
CA ALA A 140 7.28 -0.93 2.58
C ALA A 140 6.33 -1.06 3.76
N SER A 141 5.65 0.03 4.12
CA SER A 141 4.65 0.04 5.18
C SER A 141 3.26 0.30 4.62
N LEU A 142 2.24 -0.23 5.30
CA LEU A 142 0.83 -0.12 4.95
C LEU A 142 0.06 0.46 6.14
N SER A 143 -0.61 1.57 5.92
CA SER A 143 -1.62 2.12 6.81
C SER A 143 -3.00 1.90 6.22
N LEU A 144 -4.00 1.60 7.04
CA LEU A 144 -5.40 1.44 6.60
C LEU A 144 -6.25 2.58 7.15
N TYR A 145 -7.15 3.09 6.32
CA TYR A 145 -8.05 4.20 6.64
C TYR A 145 -9.49 3.81 6.32
N VAL A 146 -10.42 4.24 7.19
CA VAL A 146 -11.86 4.12 6.98
C VAL A 146 -12.47 5.51 6.82
N LYS A 147 -13.51 5.64 5.99
CA LYS A 147 -14.31 6.85 5.91
C LYS A 147 -15.38 6.85 6.99
N GLU A 148 -15.39 7.86 7.85
CA GLU A 148 -16.38 8.07 8.90
C GLU A 148 -16.92 9.50 8.82
N GLY A 149 -18.15 9.62 8.31
CA GLY A 149 -18.69 10.94 7.97
C GLY A 149 -17.78 11.66 6.98
N ASP A 150 -17.34 12.85 7.34
CA ASP A 150 -16.43 13.74 6.60
C ASP A 150 -14.94 13.54 6.97
N THR A 151 -14.61 12.50 7.74
CA THR A 151 -13.23 12.22 8.16
C THR A 151 -12.72 10.88 7.62
N LEU A 152 -11.41 10.80 7.40
CA LEU A 152 -10.71 9.55 7.13
C LEU A 152 -9.93 9.17 8.40
N ARG A 153 -10.32 8.09 9.05
CA ARG A 153 -9.72 7.66 10.31
C ARG A 153 -8.72 6.53 10.07
N PRO A 154 -7.46 6.64 10.54
CA PRO A 154 -6.53 5.54 10.49
C PRO A 154 -6.96 4.44 11.48
N VAL A 155 -6.98 3.20 11.01
CA VAL A 155 -7.29 1.99 11.79
C VAL A 155 -6.12 1.01 11.84
N LEU A 156 -5.14 1.12 10.94
CA LEU A 156 -3.85 0.43 10.99
C LEU A 156 -2.77 1.47 10.68
N ASP A 157 -1.75 1.57 11.52
CA ASP A 157 -0.68 2.58 11.37
C ASP A 157 0.65 1.91 11.05
N ARG A 158 1.06 1.99 9.78
CA ARG A 158 2.38 1.62 9.25
C ARG A 158 2.81 0.19 9.58
N LEU A 159 1.98 -0.79 9.23
CA LEU A 159 2.38 -2.19 9.23
C LEU A 159 3.45 -2.40 8.14
N VAL A 160 4.63 -2.86 8.54
CA VAL A 160 5.69 -3.28 7.61
C VAL A 160 5.21 -4.50 6.82
N VAL A 161 4.87 -4.29 5.56
CA VAL A 161 4.43 -5.34 4.62
C VAL A 161 5.58 -5.88 3.79
N TYR A 162 6.68 -5.16 3.70
CA TYR A 162 7.94 -5.63 3.14
C TYR A 162 9.10 -5.04 3.92
N ARG A 163 10.14 -5.83 4.18
CA ARG A 163 11.43 -5.35 4.67
C ARG A 163 12.54 -6.12 3.98
N TYR A 164 13.57 -5.44 3.55
CA TYR A 164 14.82 -6.03 3.09
C TYR A 164 15.98 -5.37 3.82
N ASN A 165 16.83 -6.17 4.44
CA ASN A 165 17.98 -5.65 5.17
C ASN A 165 19.12 -6.67 5.20
N GLY A 166 20.34 -6.20 5.45
CA GLY A 166 21.49 -7.08 5.56
C GLY A 166 22.80 -6.34 5.69
N GLU A 167 23.87 -7.11 5.70
CA GLU A 167 25.26 -6.65 5.66
C GLU A 167 26.03 -7.53 4.67
N TRP A 168 26.82 -6.89 3.81
CA TRP A 168 27.58 -7.53 2.74
C TRP A 168 28.95 -6.87 2.64
N ASP A 169 29.97 -7.63 2.30
CA ASP A 169 31.34 -7.12 2.09
C ASP A 169 31.52 -6.36 0.76
N GLY A 170 30.46 -6.30 -0.04
CA GLY A 170 30.45 -5.71 -1.39
C GLY A 170 30.88 -6.65 -2.51
N ASN A 171 31.30 -7.87 -2.18
CA ASN A 171 31.74 -8.94 -3.08
C ASN A 171 30.83 -10.17 -2.94
N CYS A 172 31.03 -11.00 -1.91
CA CYS A 172 30.36 -12.27 -1.71
C CYS A 172 30.02 -12.56 -0.25
N ALA A 173 30.90 -12.25 0.70
CA ALA A 173 30.64 -12.60 2.09
C ALA A 173 29.59 -11.67 2.69
N GLY A 174 28.53 -12.25 3.24
CA GLY A 174 27.50 -11.45 3.90
C GLY A 174 26.21 -12.19 4.15
N GLU A 175 25.28 -11.50 4.77
CA GLU A 175 23.96 -11.99 5.11
C GLU A 175 22.90 -10.94 4.83
N ARG A 176 21.82 -11.35 4.18
CA ARG A 176 20.66 -10.50 3.90
C ARG A 176 19.38 -11.27 4.14
N ALA A 177 18.32 -10.56 4.49
CA ALA A 177 17.00 -11.11 4.67
C ALA A 177 15.94 -10.22 4.04
N SER A 178 14.92 -10.84 3.46
CA SER A 178 13.68 -10.18 3.08
C SER A 178 12.51 -10.80 3.84
N THR A 179 11.62 -9.96 4.35
CA THR A 179 10.35 -10.37 4.97
C THR A 179 9.19 -9.79 4.17
N LEU A 180 8.33 -10.64 3.65
CA LEU A 180 7.09 -10.25 3.00
C LEU A 180 5.91 -10.57 3.91
N ARG A 181 4.99 -9.62 4.07
CA ARG A 181 3.73 -9.82 4.79
C ARG A 181 2.54 -9.56 3.89
N THR A 182 1.54 -10.43 3.99
CA THR A 182 0.24 -10.29 3.34
C THR A 182 -0.85 -10.23 4.40
N ILE A 183 -1.95 -9.53 4.10
CA ILE A 183 -3.10 -9.39 4.99
C ILE A 183 -4.29 -10.12 4.40
N GLU A 184 -4.93 -10.94 5.23
CA GLU A 184 -6.22 -11.56 4.96
C GLU A 184 -7.24 -11.08 5.99
N ILE A 185 -8.51 -10.99 5.59
CA ILE A 185 -9.61 -10.70 6.50
C ILE A 185 -10.02 -11.99 7.20
N GLY A 186 -9.93 -12.01 8.52
CA GLY A 186 -10.31 -13.14 9.35
C GLY A 186 -11.82 -13.35 9.41
N VAL A 187 -12.21 -14.56 9.80
CA VAL A 187 -13.62 -14.91 10.05
C VAL A 187 -14.09 -14.51 11.45
N THR A 188 -13.15 -14.21 12.35
CA THR A 188 -13.42 -13.70 13.70
C THR A 188 -13.40 -12.18 13.70
N SER A 189 -13.99 -11.58 14.74
CA SER A 189 -14.02 -10.13 14.92
C SER A 189 -13.72 -9.75 16.36
N SER A 190 -13.04 -8.62 16.54
CA SER A 190 -12.80 -7.98 17.82
C SER A 190 -13.38 -6.56 17.79
N HIS A 191 -14.17 -6.19 18.79
CA HIS A 191 -14.79 -4.86 18.89
C HIS A 191 -15.54 -4.43 17.60
N GLY A 192 -16.26 -5.38 16.98
CA GLY A 192 -17.08 -5.14 15.79
C GLY A 192 -16.32 -5.11 14.46
N TYR A 193 -14.98 -5.16 14.47
CA TYR A 193 -14.14 -5.21 13.27
C TYR A 193 -13.56 -6.62 13.08
N ALA A 194 -13.48 -7.09 11.84
CA ALA A 194 -12.86 -8.36 11.51
C ALA A 194 -11.38 -8.37 11.92
N ASP A 195 -10.92 -9.47 12.51
CA ASP A 195 -9.50 -9.61 12.82
C ASP A 195 -8.68 -9.68 11.52
N LEU A 196 -7.47 -9.11 11.51
CA LEU A 196 -6.57 -9.20 10.36
C LEU A 196 -5.59 -10.36 10.56
N ILE A 197 -5.50 -11.26 9.59
CA ILE A 197 -4.52 -12.34 9.57
C ILE A 197 -3.32 -11.87 8.76
N VAL A 198 -2.20 -11.63 9.43
CA VAL A 198 -0.94 -11.24 8.81
C VAL A 198 -0.08 -12.49 8.62
N LYS A 199 0.11 -12.89 7.36
CA LYS A 199 1.00 -13.99 7.00
C LYS A 199 2.37 -13.42 6.64
N SER A 200 3.39 -13.80 7.41
CA SER A 200 4.79 -13.38 7.22
C SER A 200 5.62 -14.53 6.65
N VAL A 201 6.44 -14.24 5.64
CA VAL A 201 7.45 -15.16 5.11
C VAL A 201 8.78 -14.44 5.05
N THR A 202 9.81 -15.02 5.67
CA THR A 202 11.17 -14.48 5.66
C THR A 202 12.08 -15.38 4.84
N THR A 203 12.83 -14.79 3.93
CA THR A 203 13.86 -15.47 3.13
C THR A 203 15.22 -14.87 3.48
N GLY A 204 16.14 -15.70 3.95
CA GLY A 204 17.53 -15.32 4.21
C GLY A 204 18.43 -15.78 3.07
N THR A 205 19.48 -15.01 2.78
CA THR A 205 20.56 -15.38 1.88
C THR A 205 21.89 -15.13 2.58
N VAL A 206 22.77 -16.12 2.55
CA VAL A 206 24.13 -16.03 3.08
C VAL A 206 25.09 -16.33 1.93
N GLY A 207 26.04 -15.45 1.68
CA GLY A 207 27.13 -15.65 0.73
C GLY A 207 28.45 -15.92 1.44
N LYS A 208 29.27 -16.80 0.87
CA LYS A 208 30.61 -17.14 1.37
C LYS A 208 31.59 -17.40 0.22
N GLY A 209 32.86 -17.07 0.46
CA GLY A 209 33.95 -17.33 -0.49
C GLY A 209 34.38 -16.09 -1.26
N ASP A 210 35.19 -16.34 -2.30
CA ASP A 210 35.75 -15.30 -3.15
C ASP A 210 34.72 -14.76 -4.17
N PRO A 211 34.90 -13.54 -4.70
CA PRO A 211 33.96 -12.93 -5.66
C PRO A 211 33.66 -13.82 -6.87
N ASP A 212 34.66 -14.55 -7.39
CA ASP A 212 34.54 -15.36 -8.61
C ASP A 212 33.90 -16.74 -8.36
N THR A 213 33.85 -17.19 -7.11
CA THR A 213 33.35 -18.52 -6.73
C THR A 213 32.30 -18.43 -5.61
N CYS A 214 31.52 -17.35 -5.62
CA CYS A 214 30.62 -17.04 -4.51
C CYS A 214 29.59 -18.16 -4.29
N ASP A 215 29.61 -18.76 -3.10
CA ASP A 215 28.62 -19.76 -2.68
C ASP A 215 27.49 -19.05 -1.93
N GLU A 216 26.40 -18.76 -2.64
CA GLU A 216 25.18 -18.20 -2.07
C GLU A 216 24.18 -19.29 -1.70
N LYS A 217 23.73 -19.28 -0.44
CA LYS A 217 22.68 -20.15 0.04
C LYS A 217 21.46 -19.34 0.47
N THR A 218 20.34 -19.59 -0.20
CA THR A 218 19.04 -19.04 0.17
C THR A 218 18.22 -20.04 0.99
N THR A 219 17.60 -19.57 2.06
CA THR A 219 16.67 -20.35 2.89
C THR A 219 15.38 -19.56 3.08
N THR A 220 14.23 -20.18 2.76
CA THR A 220 12.92 -19.60 3.01
C THR A 220 12.28 -20.25 4.22
N GLY A 221 11.92 -19.41 5.21
CA GLY A 221 11.22 -19.85 6.41
C GLY A 221 9.78 -20.27 6.11
N LYS A 222 9.22 -21.12 6.98
CA LYS A 222 7.80 -21.44 6.93
C LYS A 222 6.96 -20.17 7.20
N PRO A 223 5.77 -20.04 6.59
CA PRO A 223 4.89 -18.92 6.88
C PRO A 223 4.50 -18.87 8.36
N VAL A 224 4.57 -17.68 8.95
CA VAL A 224 4.11 -17.40 10.32
C VAL A 224 2.84 -16.55 10.24
N LEU A 225 1.79 -16.97 10.95
CA LEU A 225 0.52 -16.26 11.01
C LEU A 225 0.44 -15.47 12.32
N THR A 226 0.12 -14.19 12.21
CA THR A 226 -0.14 -13.30 13.34
C THR A 226 -1.53 -12.70 13.19
N ILE A 227 -2.34 -12.79 14.24
CA ILE A 227 -3.69 -12.19 14.24
C ILE A 227 -3.59 -10.81 14.90
N LEU A 228 -3.94 -9.76 14.15
CA LEU A 228 -4.13 -8.42 14.68
C LEU A 228 -5.59 -8.25 15.05
N ARG A 229 -5.83 -8.00 16.33
CA ARG A 229 -7.17 -7.73 16.86
C ARG A 229 -7.40 -6.24 16.94
N TYR A 230 -8.57 -5.79 16.49
CA TYR A 230 -8.98 -4.41 16.66
C TYR A 230 -9.29 -4.13 18.14
N ASP A 231 -8.75 -3.07 18.71
CA ASP A 231 -8.90 -2.72 20.14
C ASP A 231 -10.09 -1.79 20.44
N GLY A 232 -10.94 -1.54 19.44
CA GLY A 232 -12.01 -0.54 19.48
C GLY A 232 -11.63 0.79 18.81
N LYS A 233 -10.33 1.03 18.58
CA LYS A 233 -9.79 2.23 17.91
C LYS A 233 -8.88 1.90 16.73
N SER A 234 -8.00 0.91 16.86
CA SER A 234 -7.01 0.52 15.85
C SER A 234 -6.56 -0.93 16.00
N TYR A 235 -5.91 -1.46 14.97
CA TYR A 235 -5.16 -2.72 15.05
C TYR A 235 -3.79 -2.45 15.68
N VAL A 236 -3.56 -2.99 16.88
CA VAL A 236 -2.29 -2.85 17.58
C VAL A 236 -1.24 -3.76 16.95
N LEU A 237 -0.12 -3.16 16.55
CA LEU A 237 0.99 -3.89 15.94
C LEU A 237 1.92 -4.50 17.01
N PRO A 238 2.30 -5.78 16.85
CA PRO A 238 3.36 -6.38 17.66
C PRO A 238 4.70 -5.67 17.45
N LYS A 239 5.64 -5.89 18.38
CA LYS A 239 7.02 -5.42 18.23
C LYS A 239 7.63 -5.95 16.92
N GLY A 240 8.27 -5.07 16.15
CA GLY A 240 8.89 -5.41 14.86
C GLY A 240 7.93 -5.48 13.66
N PHE A 241 6.65 -5.14 13.84
CA PHE A 241 5.67 -5.03 12.76
C PHE A 241 5.43 -3.58 12.33
N LYS A 242 5.77 -2.60 13.18
CA LYS A 242 5.62 -1.19 12.87
C LYS A 242 6.86 -0.64 12.18
N ALA A 243 6.66 0.26 11.23
CA ALA A 243 7.74 0.91 10.51
C ALA A 243 8.67 1.70 11.43
N ILE A 244 9.95 1.74 11.05
CA ILE A 244 11.00 2.48 11.76
C ILE A 244 11.32 3.69 10.89
N GLU A 245 10.54 4.76 11.05
CA GLU A 245 10.80 6.08 10.45
C GLU A 245 11.24 7.02 11.56
#